data_AF-A0A9D9EMW3-F1
#
_entry.id   AF-A0A9D9EMW3-F1
#
_cell.length_a   1.000
_cell.length_b   1.000
_cell.length_c   1.000
_cell.angle_alpha   90.00
_cell.angle_beta   90.00
_cell.angle_gamma   90.00
#
_symmetry.space_group_name_H-M   'P 1'
#
loop_
_entity.id
_entity.type
_entity.pdbx_description
1 polymer ?
#
loop_
_entity_poly.entity_id
_entity_poly.type
_entity_poly.pdbx_seq_one_letter_code
_entity_poly.pdbx_strand_id
1 'polypeptide(L)'
;MKNRSAGLFVVCAAVCAVVLVSCSSVETREPLFTDISGDWILSAIEYDASQYDGYDGAGEFLASLEQDRNSLGVIFSADRSGEQDFVVYGFAGVNSYNGFLSFAGEPLLVNPPAATLVAGPPDAERFESLFLQELYHISRAELSPDGSSLVLSGSGDSGMTFRRFRLAETSWHLTALHTGSAVVTLSSFVDVPVLTFGEGGTLSGSTGVNRLTGSWSEGDEARGLVLQQVAATRMAAPDAERAALEADFLALLAGTAGYRISASSLTLCSADGTTLLVFSPAK
;
A
#
# COMPACT_ATOMS: atom_id res chain seq x y z
N MET A 1 3.82 34.56 -35.66
CA MET A 1 4.32 33.20 -35.97
C MET A 1 5.70 33.02 -35.34
N LYS A 2 5.75 32.42 -34.14
CA LYS A 2 6.97 31.86 -33.55
C LYS A 2 6.56 30.60 -32.79
N ASN A 3 6.97 29.45 -33.30
CA ASN A 3 6.84 28.14 -32.69
C ASN A 3 7.56 28.14 -31.33
N ARG A 4 6.91 27.58 -30.31
CA ARG A 4 7.60 27.04 -29.12
C ARG A 4 7.20 25.57 -29.00
N SER A 5 8.23 24.73 -29.10
CA SER A 5 8.21 23.30 -28.83
C SER A 5 7.90 23.05 -27.35
N ALA A 6 6.89 22.22 -27.08
CA ALA A 6 6.66 21.63 -25.76
C ALA A 6 7.71 20.53 -25.52
N GLY A 7 8.39 20.59 -24.39
CA GLY A 7 9.34 19.57 -23.94
C GLY A 7 8.61 18.50 -23.14
N LEU A 8 8.69 17.27 -23.61
CA LEU A 8 8.33 16.06 -22.87
C LEU A 8 9.42 15.82 -21.81
N PHE A 9 9.08 15.91 -20.53
CA PHE A 9 9.99 15.54 -19.44
C PHE A 9 9.86 14.05 -19.16
N VAL A 10 10.91 13.32 -19.47
CA VAL A 10 11.04 11.88 -19.24
C VAL A 10 12.04 11.69 -18.09
N VAL A 11 11.61 11.12 -16.97
CA VAL A 11 12.51 10.54 -15.96
C VAL A 11 12.49 9.03 -16.18
N CYS A 12 13.41 8.52 -17.00
CA CYS A 12 13.52 7.10 -17.32
C CYS A 12 14.87 6.56 -16.84
N ALA A 13 14.83 5.53 -15.99
CA ALA A 13 15.90 4.56 -15.88
C ALA A 13 15.68 3.52 -16.99
N ALA A 14 16.53 3.57 -18.01
CA ALA A 14 16.40 2.79 -19.23
C ALA A 14 16.77 1.31 -19.05
N VAL A 15 15.85 0.41 -19.40
CA VAL A 15 16.17 -0.94 -19.89
C VAL A 15 15.38 -1.15 -21.19
N CYS A 16 15.97 -0.81 -22.32
CA CYS A 16 15.42 -1.11 -23.65
C CYS A 16 15.75 -2.55 -24.06
N ALA A 17 14.74 -3.43 -24.10
CA ALA A 17 14.82 -4.68 -24.84
C ALA A 17 14.11 -4.52 -26.19
N VAL A 18 14.88 -4.59 -27.28
CA VAL A 18 14.38 -4.57 -28.67
C VAL A 18 13.78 -5.93 -29.00
N VAL A 19 12.47 -6.00 -29.24
CA VAL A 19 11.81 -7.20 -29.80
C VAL A 19 11.50 -6.94 -31.27
N LEU A 20 12.14 -7.70 -32.15
CA LEU A 20 11.82 -7.79 -33.58
C LEU A 20 10.57 -8.65 -33.77
N VAL A 21 9.48 -8.07 -34.26
CA VAL A 21 8.24 -8.78 -34.56
C VAL A 21 8.30 -9.34 -35.99
N SER A 22 8.29 -10.66 -36.12
CA SER A 22 7.95 -11.35 -37.37
C SER A 22 6.44 -11.55 -37.43
N CYS A 23 5.87 -11.32 -38.61
CA CYS A 23 4.44 -11.36 -38.90
C CYS A 23 3.93 -12.81 -38.89
N SER A 24 3.10 -13.16 -37.92
CA SER A 24 2.24 -14.35 -37.97
C SER A 24 0.98 -14.14 -37.14
N SER A 25 -0.17 -14.26 -37.79
CA SER A 25 -1.53 -14.50 -37.27
C SER A 25 -1.96 -13.71 -36.03
N VAL A 26 -2.91 -12.79 -36.23
CA VAL A 26 -3.70 -12.17 -35.15
C VAL A 26 -4.58 -13.25 -34.52
N GLU A 27 -4.01 -14.02 -33.60
CA GLU A 27 -4.79 -14.61 -32.51
C GLU A 27 -5.27 -13.43 -31.66
N THR A 28 -6.56 -13.16 -31.70
CA THR A 28 -7.23 -12.39 -30.65
C THR A 28 -7.04 -13.16 -29.35
N ARG A 29 -5.90 -12.92 -28.67
CA ARG A 29 -5.69 -13.30 -27.28
C ARG A 29 -6.87 -12.70 -26.52
N GLU A 30 -7.74 -13.54 -25.98
CA GLU A 30 -8.70 -13.09 -24.98
C GLU A 30 -7.94 -12.27 -23.94
N PRO A 31 -8.48 -11.12 -23.48
CA PRO A 31 -7.82 -10.32 -22.48
C PRO A 31 -7.54 -11.25 -21.29
N LEU A 32 -6.25 -11.50 -21.05
CA LEU A 32 -5.80 -12.32 -19.93
C LEU A 32 -6.33 -11.63 -18.68
N PHE A 33 -7.34 -12.23 -18.06
CA PHE A 33 -7.83 -11.80 -16.77
C PHE A 33 -6.63 -11.68 -15.84
N THR A 34 -6.38 -10.46 -15.37
CA THR A 34 -5.25 -10.13 -14.54
C THR A 34 -5.79 -9.87 -13.14
N ASP A 35 -5.54 -10.80 -12.21
CA ASP A 35 -5.93 -10.61 -10.82
C ASP A 35 -4.99 -9.59 -10.16
N ILE A 36 -5.50 -8.37 -9.98
CA ILE A 36 -4.74 -7.26 -9.39
C ILE A 36 -4.86 -7.24 -7.86
N SER A 37 -5.43 -8.27 -7.24
CA SER A 37 -5.70 -8.27 -5.80
C SER A 37 -4.45 -8.06 -4.94
N GLY A 38 -4.61 -7.31 -3.86
CA GLY A 38 -3.57 -6.99 -2.90
C GLY A 38 -3.28 -5.51 -2.82
N ASP A 39 -2.13 -5.18 -2.26
CA ASP A 39 -1.78 -3.82 -1.88
C ASP A 39 -0.59 -3.32 -2.69
N TRP A 40 -0.70 -2.09 -3.18
CA TRP A 40 0.19 -1.48 -4.15
C TRP A 40 0.60 -0.09 -3.68
N ILE A 41 1.86 0.26 -3.86
CA ILE A 41 2.41 1.58 -3.56
C ILE A 41 2.76 2.25 -4.88
N LEU A 42 2.24 3.47 -5.08
CA LEU A 42 2.54 4.25 -6.28
C LEU A 42 4.03 4.57 -6.32
N SER A 43 4.67 4.25 -7.44
CA SER A 43 6.09 4.49 -7.69
C SER A 43 6.33 5.53 -8.78
N ALA A 44 5.39 5.69 -9.71
CA ALA A 44 5.48 6.71 -10.75
C ALA A 44 4.08 7.08 -11.25
N ILE A 45 3.93 8.33 -11.68
CA ILE A 45 2.75 8.84 -12.36
C ILE A 45 3.20 9.66 -13.58
N GLU A 46 2.68 9.30 -14.74
CA GLU A 46 2.87 9.97 -16.02
C GLU A 46 1.54 10.61 -16.41
N TYR A 47 1.56 11.89 -16.77
CA TYR A 47 0.37 12.67 -17.05
C TYR A 47 0.70 13.90 -17.90
N ASP A 48 -0.31 14.43 -18.58
CA ASP A 48 -0.19 15.69 -19.32
C ASP A 48 -0.44 16.88 -18.39
N ALA A 49 0.65 17.54 -17.94
CA ALA A 49 0.58 18.69 -17.04
C ALA A 49 -0.29 19.84 -17.57
N SER A 50 -0.53 19.94 -18.88
CA SER A 50 -1.43 20.96 -19.44
C SER A 50 -2.89 20.76 -19.03
N GLN A 51 -3.28 19.55 -18.62
CA GLN A 51 -4.61 19.22 -18.10
C GLN A 51 -4.77 19.63 -16.62
N TYR A 52 -3.67 19.99 -15.94
CA TYR A 52 -3.63 20.22 -14.49
C TYR A 52 -3.02 21.58 -14.12
N ASP A 53 -3.40 22.64 -14.83
CA ASP A 53 -2.91 24.03 -14.61
C ASP A 53 -1.37 24.14 -14.61
N GLY A 54 -0.70 23.26 -15.36
CA GLY A 54 0.77 23.21 -15.45
C GLY A 54 1.46 22.62 -14.23
N TYR A 55 0.76 21.91 -13.35
CA TYR A 55 1.37 21.24 -12.20
C TYR A 55 2.36 20.15 -12.66
N ASP A 56 3.64 20.30 -12.39
CA ASP A 56 4.73 19.37 -12.72
C ASP A 56 5.42 18.78 -11.47
N GLY A 57 4.93 19.11 -10.28
CA GLY A 57 5.52 18.75 -8.99
C GLY A 57 5.26 17.30 -8.52
N ALA A 58 4.57 16.48 -9.31
CA ALA A 58 4.17 15.15 -8.86
C ALA A 58 5.36 14.22 -8.55
N GLY A 59 6.41 14.31 -9.37
CA GLY A 59 7.65 13.54 -9.14
C GLY A 59 8.37 13.96 -7.85
N GLU A 60 8.46 15.26 -7.58
CA GLU A 60 9.06 15.79 -6.35
C GLU A 60 8.24 15.39 -5.12
N PHE A 61 6.90 15.43 -5.22
CA PHE A 61 6.02 15.01 -4.15
C PHE A 61 6.18 13.51 -3.84
N LEU A 62 6.19 12.64 -4.85
CA LEU A 62 6.42 11.21 -4.64
C LEU A 62 7.79 10.94 -4.00
N ALA A 63 8.85 11.59 -4.49
CA ALA A 63 10.18 11.48 -3.89
C ALA A 63 10.21 11.94 -2.42
N SER A 64 9.40 12.95 -2.06
CA SER A 64 9.29 13.40 -0.66
C SER A 64 8.63 12.34 0.23
N LEU A 65 7.63 11.61 -0.27
CA LEU A 65 6.96 10.54 0.46
C LEU A 65 7.87 9.33 0.68
N GLU A 66 8.73 9.00 -0.29
CA GLU A 66 9.72 7.91 -0.14
C GLU A 66 10.75 8.21 0.95
N GLN A 67 11.12 9.49 1.09
CA GLN A 67 12.04 9.97 2.12
C GLN A 67 11.38 10.08 3.50
N ASP A 68 10.07 10.31 3.57
CA ASP A 68 9.34 10.33 4.83
C ASP A 68 9.36 8.94 5.48
N ARG A 69 9.86 8.91 6.72
CA ARG A 69 9.99 7.68 7.49
C ARG A 69 8.67 7.15 8.02
N ASN A 70 7.67 8.01 8.11
CA ASN A 70 6.34 7.69 8.60
C ASN A 70 5.34 7.44 7.47
N SER A 71 5.78 7.54 6.22
CA SER A 71 4.91 7.38 5.05
C SER A 71 5.11 6.01 4.39
N LEU A 72 4.00 5.40 3.99
CA LEU A 72 4.00 4.28 3.03
C LEU A 72 3.83 4.76 1.59
N GLY A 73 3.70 6.07 1.39
CA GLY A 73 3.39 6.67 0.10
C GLY A 73 1.90 6.66 -0.21
N VAL A 74 1.61 6.78 -1.51
CA VAL A 74 0.25 6.70 -2.05
C VAL A 74 -0.09 5.22 -2.26
N ILE A 75 -1.21 4.78 -1.70
CA ILE A 75 -1.61 3.37 -1.67
C ILE A 75 -2.80 3.15 -2.60
N PHE A 76 -2.75 2.05 -3.34
CA PHE A 76 -3.85 1.46 -4.08
C PHE A 76 -3.99 0.00 -3.65
N SER A 77 -5.17 -0.35 -3.15
CA SER A 77 -5.51 -1.71 -2.74
C SER A 77 -6.70 -2.17 -3.55
N ALA A 78 -6.67 -3.43 -3.99
CA ALA A 78 -7.75 -4.04 -4.73
C ALA A 78 -8.14 -5.37 -4.09
N ASP A 79 -9.44 -5.56 -3.89
CA ASP A 79 -10.03 -6.80 -3.40
C ASP A 79 -11.01 -7.34 -4.41
N ARG A 80 -10.79 -8.58 -4.83
CA ARG A 80 -11.68 -9.27 -5.76
C ARG A 80 -13.08 -9.40 -5.17
N SER A 81 -14.06 -8.89 -5.89
CA SER A 81 -15.49 -8.94 -5.55
C SER A 81 -16.29 -9.82 -6.53
N GLY A 82 -15.74 -10.04 -7.72
CA GLY A 82 -16.34 -10.89 -8.75
C GLY A 82 -15.30 -11.47 -9.70
N GLU A 83 -15.75 -12.04 -10.82
CA GLU A 83 -14.83 -12.66 -11.79
C GLU A 83 -13.87 -11.63 -12.39
N GLN A 84 -14.37 -10.43 -12.71
CA GLN A 84 -13.62 -9.30 -13.30
C GLN A 84 -13.81 -8.00 -12.51
N ASP A 85 -14.27 -8.10 -11.27
CA ASP A 85 -14.70 -6.98 -10.45
C ASP A 85 -13.88 -6.87 -9.17
N PHE A 86 -13.50 -5.64 -8.83
CA PHE A 86 -12.67 -5.33 -7.67
C PHE A 86 -13.27 -4.17 -6.87
N VAL A 87 -13.35 -4.32 -5.56
CA VAL A 87 -13.46 -3.18 -4.65
C VAL A 87 -12.06 -2.59 -4.52
N VAL A 88 -11.91 -1.30 -4.78
CA VAL A 88 -10.63 -0.60 -4.69
C VAL A 88 -10.68 0.43 -3.58
N TYR A 89 -9.56 0.64 -2.90
CA TYR A 89 -9.44 1.63 -1.85
C TYR A 89 -7.99 1.99 -1.62
N GLY A 90 -7.72 3.06 -0.88
CA GLY A 90 -6.34 3.44 -0.60
C GLY A 90 -6.20 4.84 -0.03
N PHE A 91 -5.02 5.40 -0.22
CA PHE A 91 -4.64 6.73 0.27
C PHE A 91 -4.00 7.53 -0.86
N ALA A 92 -4.55 8.69 -1.18
CA ALA A 92 -4.16 9.53 -2.31
C ALA A 92 -3.08 10.59 -1.96
N GLY A 93 -2.50 10.51 -0.75
CA GLY A 93 -1.48 11.45 -0.26
C GLY A 93 -1.99 12.43 0.78
N VAL A 94 -3.29 12.75 0.78
CA VAL A 94 -3.94 13.58 1.82
C VAL A 94 -5.16 12.87 2.40
N ASN A 95 -6.01 12.34 1.53
CA ASN A 95 -7.27 11.70 1.87
C ASN A 95 -7.26 10.22 1.51
N SER A 96 -8.07 9.48 2.24
CA SER A 96 -8.38 8.09 1.88
C SER A 96 -9.48 8.08 0.83
N TYR A 97 -9.45 7.08 -0.04
CA TYR A 97 -10.47 6.90 -1.08
C TYR A 97 -10.95 5.45 -1.16
N ASN A 98 -12.14 5.26 -1.74
CA ASN A 98 -12.67 3.95 -2.09
C ASN A 98 -13.54 4.00 -3.34
N GLY A 99 -13.61 2.90 -4.09
CA GLY A 99 -14.33 2.79 -5.35
C GLY A 99 -14.54 1.35 -5.79
N PHE A 100 -14.96 1.18 -7.03
CA PHE A 100 -15.19 -0.12 -7.66
C PHE A 100 -14.66 -0.11 -9.09
N LEU A 101 -13.89 -1.14 -9.45
CA LEU A 101 -13.27 -1.31 -10.75
C LEU A 101 -13.80 -2.59 -11.40
N SER A 102 -14.27 -2.48 -12.65
CA SER A 102 -14.71 -3.63 -13.44
C SER A 102 -13.94 -3.71 -14.74
N PHE A 103 -13.49 -4.92 -15.07
CA PHE A 103 -12.83 -5.26 -16.34
C PHE A 103 -13.77 -6.00 -17.31
N ALA A 104 -15.08 -5.97 -17.07
CA ALA A 104 -16.08 -6.53 -17.99
C ALA A 104 -16.20 -5.68 -19.27
N GLY A 105 -15.30 -5.91 -20.22
CA GLY A 105 -15.17 -5.15 -21.46
C GLY A 105 -13.96 -4.20 -21.42
N GLU A 106 -14.16 -2.94 -21.78
CA GLU A 106 -13.15 -1.91 -21.50
C GLU A 106 -13.12 -1.66 -19.98
N PRO A 107 -11.93 -1.57 -19.36
CA PRO A 107 -11.81 -1.30 -17.93
C PRO A 107 -12.52 0.01 -17.63
N LEU A 108 -13.49 -0.05 -16.72
CA LEU A 108 -14.27 1.10 -16.32
C LEU A 108 -14.30 1.15 -14.81
N LEU A 109 -13.86 2.27 -14.25
CA LEU A 109 -14.14 2.59 -12.86
C LEU A 109 -15.63 2.92 -12.76
N VAL A 110 -16.41 2.02 -12.15
CA VAL A 110 -17.90 2.07 -12.19
C VAL A 110 -18.45 3.19 -11.29
N ASN A 111 -17.64 3.77 -10.41
CA ASN A 111 -18.00 4.95 -9.62
C ASN A 111 -16.77 5.83 -9.36
N PRO A 112 -16.91 7.16 -9.30
CA PRO A 112 -15.81 8.02 -8.85
C PRO A 112 -15.40 7.60 -7.43
N PRO A 113 -14.10 7.62 -7.12
CA PRO A 113 -13.65 7.29 -5.78
C PRO A 113 -14.24 8.31 -4.80
N ALA A 114 -14.94 7.82 -3.78
CA ALA A 114 -15.35 8.67 -2.67
C ALA A 114 -14.11 8.94 -1.82
N ALA A 115 -13.80 10.21 -1.54
CA ALA A 115 -12.67 10.60 -0.72
C ALA A 115 -13.13 11.28 0.57
N THR A 116 -12.33 11.16 1.62
CA THR A 116 -12.45 12.04 2.79
C THR A 116 -12.10 13.49 2.39
N LEU A 117 -12.55 14.47 3.18
CA LEU A 117 -12.26 15.89 2.93
C LEU A 117 -11.50 16.49 4.11
N VAL A 118 -10.22 16.14 4.20
CA VAL A 118 -9.25 16.76 5.11
C VAL A 118 -8.34 17.67 4.29
N ALA A 119 -8.08 18.87 4.82
CA ALA A 119 -7.14 19.81 4.22
C ALA A 119 -5.69 19.33 4.44
N GLY A 120 -4.87 19.47 3.42
CA GLY A 120 -3.45 19.13 3.41
C GLY A 120 -2.57 20.28 2.94
N PRO A 121 -1.24 20.06 2.86
CA PRO A 121 -0.35 20.99 2.17
C PRO A 121 -0.80 21.20 0.72
N PRO A 122 -0.72 22.43 0.16
CA PRO A 122 -1.23 22.72 -1.19
C PRO A 122 -0.68 21.80 -2.29
N ASP A 123 0.60 21.44 -2.24
CA ASP A 123 1.19 20.53 -3.24
C ASP A 123 0.68 19.09 -3.09
N ALA A 124 0.39 18.65 -1.87
CA ALA A 124 -0.21 17.34 -1.61
C ALA A 124 -1.66 17.28 -2.09
N GLU A 125 -2.44 18.35 -1.91
CA GLU A 125 -3.82 18.45 -2.41
C GLU A 125 -3.87 18.49 -3.95
N ARG A 126 -2.92 19.19 -4.58
CA ARG A 126 -2.74 19.20 -6.04
C ARG A 126 -2.40 17.80 -6.56
N PHE A 127 -1.45 17.14 -5.91
CA PHE A 127 -1.09 15.76 -6.23
C PHE A 127 -2.28 14.81 -6.07
N GLU A 128 -3.02 14.90 -4.96
CA GLU A 128 -4.20 14.08 -4.71
C GLU A 128 -5.24 14.25 -5.82
N SER A 129 -5.52 15.50 -6.21
CA SER A 129 -6.48 15.81 -7.27
C SER A 129 -6.04 15.18 -8.60
N LEU A 130 -4.76 15.30 -8.93
CA LEU A 130 -4.14 14.63 -10.09
C LEU A 130 -4.32 13.11 -10.01
N PHE A 131 -3.91 12.48 -8.90
CA PHE A 131 -3.98 11.04 -8.71
C PHE A 131 -5.42 10.51 -8.85
N LEU A 132 -6.39 11.13 -8.18
CA LEU A 132 -7.80 10.69 -8.23
C LEU A 132 -8.42 10.88 -9.62
N GLN A 133 -8.02 11.93 -10.35
CA GLN A 133 -8.47 12.14 -11.72
C GLN A 133 -7.88 11.09 -12.68
N GLU A 134 -6.59 10.80 -12.58
CA GLU A 134 -5.97 9.73 -13.38
C GLU A 134 -6.58 8.36 -13.05
N LEU A 135 -6.82 8.07 -11.76
CA LEU A 135 -7.49 6.85 -11.32
C LEU A 135 -8.91 6.71 -11.89
N TYR A 136 -9.63 7.82 -12.04
CA TYR A 136 -10.96 7.83 -12.65
C TYR A 136 -10.94 7.52 -14.15
N HIS A 137 -9.85 7.87 -14.85
CA HIS A 137 -9.72 7.70 -16.29
C HIS A 137 -8.98 6.42 -16.71
N ILE A 138 -8.69 5.52 -15.77
CA ILE A 138 -8.06 4.23 -16.08
C ILE A 138 -8.94 3.44 -17.04
N SER A 139 -8.31 2.97 -18.11
CA SER A 139 -8.90 2.08 -19.10
C SER A 139 -8.02 0.85 -19.35
N ARG A 140 -6.96 0.63 -18.57
CA ARG A 140 -6.15 -0.58 -18.65
C ARG A 140 -5.44 -0.88 -17.34
N ALA A 141 -5.36 -2.16 -16.99
CA ALA A 141 -4.45 -2.65 -15.98
C ALA A 141 -3.56 -3.74 -16.58
N GLU A 142 -2.26 -3.63 -16.39
CA GLU A 142 -1.28 -4.61 -16.80
C GLU A 142 -0.42 -4.98 -15.59
N LEU A 143 -0.43 -6.26 -15.23
CA LEU A 143 0.43 -6.80 -14.17
C LEU A 143 1.69 -7.39 -14.80
N SER A 144 2.84 -7.15 -14.17
CA SER A 144 4.08 -7.79 -14.57
C SER A 144 4.00 -9.32 -14.40
N PRO A 145 4.71 -10.12 -15.21
CA PRO A 145 4.63 -11.59 -15.13
C PRO A 145 4.99 -12.19 -13.77
N ASP A 146 5.77 -11.47 -12.96
CA ASP A 146 6.18 -11.85 -11.60
C ASP A 146 5.25 -11.28 -10.51
N GLY A 147 4.21 -10.53 -10.89
CA GLY A 147 3.24 -9.92 -9.97
C GLY A 147 3.81 -8.80 -9.09
N SER A 148 5.01 -8.30 -9.39
CA SER A 148 5.69 -7.29 -8.55
C SER A 148 5.32 -5.85 -8.91
N SER A 149 4.82 -5.61 -10.13
CA SER A 149 4.46 -4.29 -10.65
C SER A 149 3.09 -4.31 -11.30
N LEU A 150 2.31 -3.28 -11.05
CA LEU A 150 1.01 -3.02 -11.65
C LEU A 150 1.07 -1.68 -12.38
N VAL A 151 0.73 -1.68 -13.66
CA VAL A 151 0.59 -0.46 -14.46
C VAL A 151 -0.90 -0.24 -14.71
N LEU A 152 -1.41 0.92 -14.29
CA LEU A 152 -2.75 1.38 -14.61
C LEU A 152 -2.62 2.50 -15.64
N SER A 153 -3.16 2.30 -16.84
CA SER A 153 -3.09 3.28 -17.93
C SER A 153 -4.47 3.86 -18.23
N GLY A 154 -4.51 5.16 -18.47
CA GLY A 154 -5.71 5.87 -18.90
C GLY A 154 -5.73 6.14 -20.40
N SER A 155 -6.46 7.18 -20.80
CA SER A 155 -6.46 7.67 -22.17
C SER A 155 -5.18 8.44 -22.50
N GLY A 156 -4.59 8.18 -23.67
CA GLY A 156 -3.37 8.86 -24.12
C GLY A 156 -2.10 8.25 -23.53
N ASP A 157 -1.11 9.09 -23.20
CA ASP A 157 0.17 8.68 -22.61
C ASP A 157 0.16 8.75 -21.07
N SER A 158 -1.00 8.93 -20.43
CA SER A 158 -1.10 8.94 -18.96
C SER A 158 -1.08 7.52 -18.37
N GLY A 159 -0.38 7.36 -17.26
CA GLY A 159 -0.30 6.08 -16.56
C GLY A 159 0.28 6.18 -15.16
N MET A 160 -0.04 5.20 -14.35
CA MET A 160 0.46 5.05 -12.98
C MET A 160 1.14 3.70 -12.86
N THR A 161 2.38 3.70 -12.37
CA THR A 161 3.12 2.48 -12.07
C THR A 161 3.16 2.29 -10.57
N PHE A 162 2.72 1.13 -10.12
CA PHE A 162 2.72 0.73 -8.72
C PHE A 162 3.63 -0.46 -8.51
N ARG A 163 4.32 -0.47 -7.37
CA ARG A 163 5.02 -1.66 -6.87
C ARG A 163 4.15 -2.38 -5.86
N ARG A 164 4.23 -3.70 -5.81
CA ARG A 164 3.54 -4.48 -4.79
C ARG A 164 4.10 -4.16 -3.40
N PHE A 165 3.23 -3.93 -2.44
CA PHE A 165 3.63 -3.86 -1.03
C PHE A 165 4.09 -5.24 -0.58
N ARG A 166 5.17 -5.26 0.19
CA ARG A 166 5.69 -6.47 0.83
C ARG A 166 5.91 -6.16 2.30
N LEU A 167 5.50 -7.10 3.15
CA LEU A 167 5.72 -6.97 4.58
C LEU A 167 7.19 -7.24 4.95
N ALA A 168 7.94 -7.98 4.13
CA ALA A 168 9.37 -8.19 4.33
C ALA A 168 10.14 -6.86 4.33
N GLU A 169 11.19 -6.81 5.17
CA GLU A 169 12.06 -5.66 5.39
C GLU A 169 11.34 -4.42 5.94
N THR A 170 10.24 -4.63 6.67
CA THR A 170 9.50 -3.53 7.31
C THR A 170 9.58 -3.62 8.83
N SER A 171 9.48 -2.47 9.48
CA SER A 171 9.51 -2.34 10.93
C SER A 171 8.42 -1.37 11.37
N TRP A 172 7.78 -1.66 12.51
CA TRP A 172 6.52 -1.03 12.93
C TRP A 172 6.46 -0.82 14.44
N HIS A 173 6.11 0.39 14.88
CA HIS A 173 5.85 0.73 16.28
C HIS A 173 4.36 0.61 16.57
N LEU A 174 4.00 -0.05 17.67
CA LEU A 174 2.61 -0.18 18.09
C LEU A 174 2.04 1.19 18.50
N THR A 175 0.89 1.55 17.93
CA THR A 175 0.20 2.81 18.22
C THR A 175 -1.15 2.59 18.88
N ALA A 176 -1.83 1.47 18.62
CA ALA A 176 -3.08 1.12 19.28
C ALA A 176 -3.26 -0.40 19.37
N LEU A 177 -4.06 -0.84 20.36
CA LEU A 177 -4.41 -2.25 20.54
C LEU A 177 -5.87 -2.43 20.94
N HIS A 178 -6.40 -3.61 20.68
CA HIS A 178 -7.77 -3.97 21.05
C HIS A 178 -7.88 -4.39 22.52
N THR A 179 -8.73 -3.75 23.30
CA THR A 179 -8.92 -4.02 24.75
C THR A 179 -10.11 -4.94 25.04
N GLY A 180 -10.65 -5.59 24.02
CA GLY A 180 -11.84 -6.45 24.10
C GLY A 180 -13.15 -5.74 23.79
N SER A 181 -13.22 -4.42 24.03
CA SER A 181 -14.40 -3.60 23.72
C SER A 181 -14.15 -2.55 22.63
N ALA A 182 -12.91 -2.10 22.47
CA ALA A 182 -12.52 -1.11 21.48
C ALA A 182 -11.02 -1.19 21.15
N VAL A 183 -10.63 -0.56 20.05
CA VAL A 183 -9.21 -0.25 19.76
C VAL A 183 -8.86 1.05 20.47
N VAL A 184 -7.83 1.02 21.31
CA VAL A 184 -7.40 2.16 22.12
C VAL A 184 -5.98 2.56 21.74
N THR A 185 -5.80 3.84 21.43
CA THR A 185 -4.48 4.43 21.14
C THR A 185 -3.65 4.50 22.41
N LEU A 186 -2.39 4.10 22.29
CA LEU A 186 -1.43 4.20 23.38
C LEU A 186 -1.01 5.66 23.58
N SER A 187 -1.02 6.13 24.83
CA SER A 187 -0.34 7.37 25.20
C SER A 187 1.17 7.20 25.01
N SER A 188 1.87 8.22 24.51
CA SER A 188 3.30 8.15 24.17
C SER A 188 4.15 7.52 25.30
N PHE A 189 4.57 6.27 25.09
CA PHE A 189 5.48 5.56 25.98
C PHE A 189 6.91 5.64 25.42
N VAL A 190 7.90 5.73 26.31
CA VAL A 190 9.33 5.75 25.94
C VAL A 190 9.78 4.40 25.33
N ASP A 191 9.01 3.32 25.54
CA ASP A 191 9.34 1.95 25.13
C ASP A 191 8.12 1.25 24.52
N VAL A 192 7.60 1.77 23.40
CA VAL A 192 6.48 1.13 22.69
C VAL A 192 6.91 -0.19 22.03
N PRO A 193 6.03 -1.21 22.00
CA PRO A 193 6.31 -2.44 21.26
C PRO A 193 6.68 -2.16 19.79
N VAL A 194 7.63 -2.94 19.28
CA VAL A 194 8.13 -2.86 17.89
C VAL A 194 8.12 -4.24 17.28
N LEU A 195 7.66 -4.34 16.04
CA LEU A 195 7.75 -5.56 15.23
C LEU A 195 8.51 -5.28 13.95
N THR A 196 9.44 -6.16 13.62
CA THR A 196 10.21 -6.14 12.39
C THR A 196 10.01 -7.46 11.67
N PHE A 197 9.50 -7.35 10.44
CA PHE A 197 9.32 -8.46 9.51
C PHE A 197 10.54 -8.49 8.59
N GLY A 198 11.51 -9.35 8.89
CA GLY A 198 12.73 -9.50 8.10
C GLY A 198 12.55 -10.42 6.88
N GLU A 199 13.51 -10.38 5.96
CA GLU A 199 13.60 -11.34 4.86
C GLU A 199 13.68 -12.80 5.36
N GLY A 200 13.31 -13.73 4.48
CA GLY A 200 13.36 -15.16 4.77
C GLY A 200 12.37 -15.61 5.86
N GLY A 201 11.37 -14.79 6.18
CA GLY A 201 10.34 -15.12 7.16
C GLY A 201 10.77 -14.94 8.62
N THR A 202 11.76 -14.09 8.90
CA THR A 202 12.19 -13.82 10.28
C THR A 202 11.31 -12.76 10.93
N LEU A 203 10.73 -13.05 12.10
CA LEU A 203 10.04 -12.06 12.92
C LEU A 203 10.93 -11.69 14.11
N SER A 204 11.14 -10.40 14.35
CA SER A 204 11.88 -9.91 15.51
C SER A 204 11.26 -8.64 16.06
N GLY A 205 11.63 -8.25 17.28
CA GLY A 205 11.09 -7.03 17.85
C GLY A 205 11.34 -6.85 19.34
N SER A 206 10.52 -6.00 19.93
CA SER A 206 10.45 -5.72 21.35
C SER A 206 9.00 -5.60 21.78
N THR A 207 8.65 -6.06 22.97
CA THR A 207 7.35 -5.78 23.62
C THR A 207 7.37 -4.47 24.41
N GLY A 208 8.46 -3.70 24.31
CA GLY A 208 8.75 -2.58 25.22
C GLY A 208 9.45 -3.01 26.52
N VAL A 209 9.28 -4.27 26.92
CA VAL A 209 9.96 -4.87 28.09
C VAL A 209 10.92 -5.96 27.63
N ASN A 210 10.47 -6.90 26.81
CA ASN A 210 11.24 -8.06 26.38
C ASN A 210 11.56 -8.03 24.89
N ARG A 211 12.67 -8.68 24.53
CA ARG A 211 12.99 -8.92 23.11
C ARG A 211 12.10 -10.04 22.59
N LEU A 212 11.53 -9.82 21.41
CA LEU A 212 10.67 -10.77 20.70
C LEU A 212 11.43 -11.38 19.51
N THR A 213 11.21 -12.68 19.30
CA THR A 213 11.72 -13.45 18.16
C THR A 213 10.66 -14.43 17.69
N GLY A 214 10.65 -14.75 16.40
CA GLY A 214 9.80 -15.78 15.82
C GLY A 214 10.02 -15.88 14.32
N SER A 215 9.05 -16.44 13.63
CA SER A 215 8.98 -16.44 12.18
C SER A 215 7.61 -15.98 11.69
N TRP A 216 7.56 -15.55 10.45
CA TRP A 216 6.34 -15.16 9.77
C TRP A 216 6.34 -15.69 8.33
N SER A 217 5.14 -15.88 7.78
CA SER A 217 4.93 -16.11 6.36
C SER A 217 3.64 -15.46 5.91
N GLU A 218 3.56 -15.13 4.62
CA GLU A 218 2.28 -14.83 3.99
C GLU A 218 1.40 -16.09 4.02
N GLY A 219 0.09 -15.89 4.18
CA GLY A 219 -0.90 -16.96 4.05
C GLY A 219 -1.29 -17.21 2.60
N ASP A 220 -2.22 -18.14 2.38
CA ASP A 220 -2.72 -18.47 1.04
C ASP A 220 -3.59 -17.35 0.45
N GLU A 221 -4.15 -16.49 1.30
CA GLU A 221 -4.92 -15.31 0.91
C GLU A 221 -4.01 -14.08 0.73
N ALA A 222 -4.41 -13.13 -0.13
CA ALA A 222 -3.59 -11.98 -0.52
C ALA A 222 -3.08 -11.09 0.64
N ARG A 223 -3.69 -11.19 1.83
CA ARG A 223 -3.27 -10.54 3.08
C ARG A 223 -3.24 -11.47 4.29
N GLY A 224 -3.18 -12.78 4.04
CA GLY A 224 -3.01 -13.76 5.11
C GLY A 224 -1.64 -13.57 5.77
N LEU A 225 -1.59 -13.68 7.09
CA LEU A 225 -0.36 -13.58 7.87
C LEU A 225 -0.33 -14.69 8.90
N VAL A 226 0.70 -15.52 8.82
CA VAL A 226 0.93 -16.60 9.77
C VAL A 226 2.15 -16.24 10.60
N LEU A 227 1.96 -16.13 11.91
CA LEU A 227 3.04 -15.94 12.87
C LEU A 227 3.34 -17.26 13.58
N GLN A 228 4.61 -17.63 13.66
CA GLN A 228 5.04 -18.91 14.21
C GLN A 228 6.18 -18.73 15.20
N GLN A 229 6.25 -19.64 16.17
CA GLN A 229 7.35 -19.72 17.14
C GLN A 229 7.65 -18.38 17.85
N VAL A 230 6.62 -17.55 18.04
CA VAL A 230 6.76 -16.26 18.69
C VAL A 230 7.10 -16.47 20.16
N ALA A 231 8.26 -15.99 20.56
CA ALA A 231 8.79 -16.09 21.91
C ALA A 231 9.35 -14.73 22.35
N ALA A 232 9.22 -14.45 23.64
CA ALA A 232 9.79 -13.28 24.28
C ALA A 232 10.80 -13.71 25.37
N THR A 233 11.80 -12.88 25.63
CA THR A 233 12.67 -13.03 26.80
C THR A 233 11.85 -12.89 28.11
N ARG A 234 12.47 -13.13 29.27
CA ARG A 234 11.81 -13.07 30.59
C ARG A 234 12.50 -12.07 31.52
N MET A 235 12.51 -10.81 31.13
CA MET A 235 12.86 -9.69 31.98
C MET A 235 11.63 -9.22 32.75
N ALA A 236 11.84 -8.73 33.96
CA ALA A 236 10.77 -8.16 34.76
C ALA A 236 10.41 -6.77 34.22
N ALA A 237 9.13 -6.52 34.00
CA ALA A 237 8.63 -5.18 33.68
C ALA A 237 8.89 -4.22 34.85
N PRO A 238 9.18 -2.94 34.58
CA PRO A 238 9.47 -1.96 35.62
C PRO A 238 8.23 -1.55 36.43
N ASP A 239 7.03 -1.75 35.90
CA ASP A 239 5.75 -1.45 36.55
C ASP A 239 4.61 -2.33 36.00
N ALA A 240 3.45 -2.25 36.65
CA ALA A 240 2.28 -3.05 36.32
C ALA A 240 1.63 -2.65 34.99
N GLU A 241 1.75 -1.39 34.58
CA GLU A 241 1.16 -0.89 33.33
C GLU A 241 1.90 -1.47 32.12
N ARG A 242 3.24 -1.45 32.14
CA ARG A 242 4.05 -2.09 31.11
C ARG A 242 3.91 -3.61 31.10
N ALA A 243 3.75 -4.23 32.27
CA ALA A 243 3.47 -5.67 32.36
C ALA A 243 2.14 -6.04 31.70
N ALA A 244 1.09 -5.23 31.92
CA ALA A 244 -0.22 -5.44 31.30
C ALA A 244 -0.16 -5.21 29.79
N LEU A 245 0.47 -4.12 29.33
CA LEU A 245 0.66 -3.83 27.91
C LEU A 245 1.38 -4.97 27.19
N GLU A 246 2.46 -5.50 27.77
CA GLU A 246 3.18 -6.64 27.20
C GLU A 246 2.30 -7.89 27.08
N ALA A 247 1.54 -8.21 28.14
CA ALA A 247 0.66 -9.39 28.15
C ALA A 247 -0.44 -9.28 27.08
N ASP A 248 -1.10 -8.11 26.99
CA ASP A 248 -2.15 -7.85 26.02
C ASP A 248 -1.59 -7.88 24.59
N PHE A 249 -0.44 -7.25 24.37
CA PHE A 249 0.24 -7.24 23.08
C PHE A 249 0.58 -8.66 22.60
N LEU A 250 1.18 -9.50 23.46
CA LEU A 250 1.52 -10.88 23.12
C LEU A 250 0.28 -11.74 22.85
N ALA A 251 -0.80 -11.55 23.62
CA ALA A 251 -2.05 -12.27 23.42
C ALA A 251 -2.71 -11.92 22.07
N LEU A 252 -2.75 -10.64 21.73
CA LEU A 252 -3.29 -10.17 20.45
C LEU A 252 -2.40 -10.60 19.27
N LEU A 253 -1.08 -10.56 19.44
CA LEU A 253 -0.15 -11.01 18.40
C LEU A 253 -0.36 -12.49 18.08
N ALA A 254 -0.61 -13.33 19.09
CA ALA A 254 -0.94 -14.75 18.90
C ALA A 254 -2.28 -14.98 18.18
N GLY A 255 -3.21 -14.02 18.22
CA GLY A 255 -4.50 -14.08 17.52
C GLY A 255 -4.48 -13.57 16.08
N THR A 256 -3.32 -13.12 15.58
CA THR A 256 -3.19 -12.56 14.23
C THR A 256 -3.31 -13.64 13.16
N ALA A 257 -4.12 -13.37 12.14
CA ALA A 257 -4.28 -14.23 10.96
C ALA A 257 -4.14 -13.45 9.63
N GLY A 258 -4.12 -12.12 9.68
CA GLY A 258 -3.98 -11.29 8.49
C GLY A 258 -3.57 -9.86 8.82
N TYR A 259 -3.37 -9.07 7.77
CA TYR A 259 -3.02 -7.66 7.91
C TYR A 259 -3.78 -6.77 6.92
N ARG A 260 -3.75 -5.46 7.17
CA ARG A 260 -4.21 -4.41 6.26
C ARG A 260 -3.24 -3.25 6.34
N ILE A 261 -3.02 -2.56 5.22
CA ILE A 261 -2.28 -1.30 5.20
C ILE A 261 -3.23 -0.15 4.87
N SER A 262 -2.99 1.02 5.45
CA SER A 262 -3.69 2.25 5.11
C SER A 262 -2.85 3.47 5.43
N ALA A 263 -2.74 4.41 4.49
CA ALA A 263 -1.97 5.67 4.56
C ALA A 263 -0.53 5.55 5.12
N SER A 264 -0.40 5.40 6.43
CA SER A 264 0.83 5.32 7.21
C SER A 264 0.71 4.30 8.35
N SER A 265 -0.13 3.27 8.20
CA SER A 265 -0.38 2.30 9.25
C SER A 265 -0.44 0.87 8.73
N LEU A 266 0.04 -0.05 9.57
CA LEU A 266 -0.18 -1.48 9.46
C LEU A 266 -1.19 -1.87 10.54
N THR A 267 -2.22 -2.60 10.14
CA THR A 267 -3.20 -3.17 11.06
C THR A 267 -3.11 -4.68 11.00
N LEU A 268 -2.89 -5.34 12.14
CA LEU A 268 -3.00 -6.79 12.26
C LEU A 268 -4.42 -7.16 12.71
N CYS A 269 -4.97 -8.20 12.08
CA CYS A 269 -6.35 -8.62 12.25
C CYS A 269 -6.44 -10.11 12.59
N SER A 270 -7.50 -10.49 13.29
CA SER A 270 -7.90 -11.90 13.47
C SER A 270 -8.53 -12.46 12.19
N ALA A 271 -8.78 -13.78 12.18
CA ALA A 271 -9.36 -14.50 11.04
C ALA A 271 -10.77 -14.03 10.66
N ASP A 272 -11.53 -13.45 11.59
CA ASP A 272 -12.83 -12.84 11.34
C ASP A 272 -12.74 -11.39 10.84
N GLY A 273 -11.53 -10.85 10.67
CA GLY A 273 -11.27 -9.50 10.21
C GLY A 273 -11.30 -8.42 11.29
N THR A 274 -11.46 -8.78 12.57
CA THR A 274 -11.41 -7.84 13.70
C THR A 274 -10.01 -7.25 13.85
N THR A 275 -9.93 -5.92 14.02
CA THR A 275 -8.66 -5.24 14.29
C THR A 275 -8.13 -5.61 15.67
N LEU A 276 -6.90 -6.11 15.72
CA LEU A 276 -6.22 -6.48 16.96
C LEU A 276 -5.17 -5.44 17.37
N LEU A 277 -4.30 -5.08 16.44
CA LEU A 277 -3.14 -4.22 16.68
C LEU A 277 -2.99 -3.23 15.53
N VAL A 278 -2.70 -1.98 15.83
CA VAL A 278 -2.43 -0.92 14.85
C VAL A 278 -1.04 -0.38 15.10
N PHE A 279 -0.29 -0.19 14.03
CA PHE A 279 1.09 0.24 14.06
C PHE A 279 1.34 1.40 13.10
N SER A 280 2.39 2.17 13.36
CA SER A 280 2.99 3.10 12.41
C SER A 280 4.39 2.64 12.00
N PRO A 281 4.92 3.05 10.83
CA PRO A 281 6.28 2.73 10.43
C PRO A 281 7.32 3.08 11.49
N ALA A 282 8.32 2.22 11.61
CA ALA A 282 9.49 2.33 12.49
C ALA A 282 10.75 2.27 11.64
N LYS A 283 11.00 3.28 10.79
CA LYS A 283 12.26 3.38 10.03
C LYS A 283 13.40 3.94 10.89
#